data_AF-A0A6I9Y910-F1
#
_entry.id   AF-A0A6I9Y910-F1
#
_cell.length_a   1.000
_cell.length_b   1.000
_cell.length_c   1.000
_cell.angle_alpha   90.00
_cell.angle_beta   90.00
_cell.angle_gamma   90.00
#
_symmetry.space_group_name_H-M   'P 1'
#
loop_
_entity.id
_entity.type
_entity.pdbx_description
1 polymer ?
#
loop_
_entity_poly.entity_id
_entity_poly.type
_entity_poly.pdbx_seq_one_letter_code
_entity_poly.pdbx_strand_id
1 'polypeptide(L)'
;MSVIAKIEQEFKEVDDANDWQPRYLDIRHQSSDYPHKVAKYAENRNRNRYRDVSPYDHSRVILQNSDNDYINASLVVNEEAQRTYILTQGPLPNTCCHFWLMIWQQKTKAIVMLNRIVEKDSVKCAQYWPTKQEEPMIFRETGFCVRLKSEDVKSYYTVRQLQLECIETGESRVILHFHYTTWPDFGVPESPASFLNFLFKVRESGSLSSEHGPAVIHCSAGIGRSGTFSLVDTCLIVMEKRNDPLHVDIKQILLNMRKYRMGLIQTPDQLRFSYMAVLEGAKYIMGDSTMQYRWKELSKEDQAPSSECSPPHPTKPTAEKYNGNSMVLEEQEPGDVDLISPIQNDSDTNDDKALRKRLREDKKANTAQMVQQMKHRLSESERKRKRPRVTDA
;
A
#
# COMPACT_ATOMS: atom_id res chain seq x y z
N MET A 1 17.49 30.25 -17.06
CA MET A 1 17.91 29.26 -16.04
C MET A 1 17.27 27.93 -16.42
N SER A 2 17.93 26.78 -16.23
CA SER A 2 17.31 25.48 -16.53
C SER A 2 16.27 25.14 -15.46
N VAL A 3 15.19 24.47 -15.86
CA VAL A 3 14.10 23.94 -15.02
C VAL A 3 14.58 23.37 -13.69
N ILE A 4 15.63 22.56 -13.82
CA ILE A 4 16.24 21.83 -12.72
C ILE A 4 16.82 22.79 -11.69
N ALA A 5 17.30 23.97 -12.09
CA ALA A 5 18.02 24.87 -11.20
C ALA A 5 17.21 25.27 -9.97
N LYS A 6 15.88 25.47 -10.08
CA LYS A 6 15.06 25.85 -8.91
C LYS A 6 14.78 24.66 -7.98
N ILE A 7 14.35 23.52 -8.52
CA ILE A 7 14.09 22.31 -7.72
C ILE A 7 15.40 21.80 -7.11
N GLU A 8 16.51 21.88 -7.86
CA GLU A 8 17.84 21.49 -7.42
C GLU A 8 18.38 22.45 -6.37
N GLN A 9 18.16 23.76 -6.52
CA GLN A 9 18.48 24.74 -5.50
C GLN A 9 17.68 24.49 -4.22
N GLU A 10 16.35 24.34 -4.32
CA GLU A 10 15.49 24.02 -3.17
C GLU A 10 15.93 22.71 -2.50
N PHE A 11 16.24 21.68 -3.29
CA PHE A 11 16.74 20.41 -2.77
C PHE A 11 18.05 20.61 -2.02
N LYS A 12 19.05 21.27 -2.62
CA LYS A 12 20.36 21.53 -1.98
C LYS A 12 20.20 22.33 -0.69
N GLU A 13 19.40 23.40 -0.71
CA GLU A 13 19.14 24.22 0.47
C GLU A 13 18.56 23.39 1.63
N VAL A 14 17.57 22.52 1.36
CA VAL A 14 16.97 21.67 2.39
C VAL A 14 17.91 20.53 2.81
N ASP A 15 18.70 19.97 1.88
CA ASP A 15 19.60 18.85 2.14
C ASP A 15 20.83 19.27 2.96
N ASP A 16 21.46 20.40 2.59
CA ASP A 16 22.62 20.96 3.30
C ASP A 16 22.24 21.42 4.72
N ALA A 17 21.00 21.90 4.90
CA ALA A 17 20.46 22.27 6.20
C ALA A 17 19.90 21.06 7.01
N ASN A 18 19.77 19.88 6.39
CA ASN A 18 19.10 18.70 6.97
C ASN A 18 17.66 18.98 7.44
N ASP A 19 16.91 19.79 6.67
CA ASP A 19 15.61 20.36 7.03
C ASP A 19 14.39 19.60 6.45
N TRP A 20 14.59 18.36 6.03
CA TRP A 20 13.52 17.52 5.47
C TRP A 20 12.37 17.26 6.47
N GLN A 21 12.68 17.09 7.76
CA GLN A 21 11.68 16.88 8.79
C GLN A 21 10.77 18.11 8.98
N PRO A 22 11.29 19.34 9.21
CA PRO A 22 10.48 20.56 9.19
C PRO A 22 9.65 20.72 7.92
N ARG A 23 10.24 20.51 6.74
CA ARG A 23 9.55 20.63 5.45
C ARG A 23 8.37 19.66 5.32
N TYR A 24 8.57 18.41 5.75
CA TYR A 24 7.52 17.40 5.78
C TYR A 24 6.38 17.77 6.75
N LEU A 25 6.71 18.28 7.94
CA LEU A 25 5.72 18.73 8.92
C LEU A 25 4.92 19.93 8.42
N ASP A 26 5.57 20.87 7.74
CA ASP A 26 4.90 22.02 7.12
C ASP A 26 3.82 21.59 6.11
N ILE A 27 4.15 20.63 5.24
CA ILE A 27 3.18 20.02 4.31
C ILE A 27 2.03 19.35 5.06
N ARG A 28 2.34 18.63 6.15
CA ARG A 28 1.30 18.00 6.99
C ARG A 28 0.36 19.04 7.61
N HIS A 29 0.89 20.16 8.09
CA HIS A 29 0.07 21.23 8.67
C HIS A 29 -0.78 21.96 7.62
N GLN A 30 -0.27 22.12 6.39
CA GLN A 30 -1.00 22.75 5.28
C GLN A 30 -1.99 21.80 4.57
N SER A 31 -1.93 20.50 4.87
CA SER A 31 -2.80 19.52 4.23
C SER A 31 -4.25 19.73 4.67
N SER A 32 -5.16 19.83 3.70
CA SER A 32 -6.58 19.89 3.98
C SER A 32 -7.09 18.56 4.55
N ASP A 33 -7.97 18.65 5.54
CA ASP A 33 -8.73 17.52 6.06
C ASP A 33 -10.19 17.63 5.57
N TYR A 34 -10.69 16.54 5.00
CA TYR A 34 -12.03 16.46 4.44
C TYR A 34 -12.84 15.35 5.12
N PRO A 35 -14.18 15.43 5.10
CA PRO A 35 -15.03 14.38 5.66
C PRO A 35 -14.73 13.00 5.06
N HIS A 36 -14.73 11.98 5.90
CA HIS A 36 -14.58 10.56 5.54
C HIS A 36 -15.57 9.70 6.34
N LYS A 37 -16.81 10.19 6.47
CA LYS A 37 -17.86 9.62 7.33
C LYS A 37 -18.23 8.21 6.91
N VAL A 38 -18.34 7.95 5.60
CA VAL A 38 -18.76 6.63 5.08
C VAL A 38 -17.77 5.55 5.51
N ALA A 39 -16.48 5.87 5.50
CA ALA A 39 -15.41 4.96 5.93
C ALA A 39 -15.49 4.59 7.41
N LYS A 40 -16.19 5.38 8.24
CA LYS A 40 -16.32 5.18 9.69
C LYS A 40 -17.63 4.49 10.09
N TYR A 41 -18.55 4.21 9.16
CA TYR A 41 -19.74 3.43 9.47
C TYR A 41 -19.37 2.05 10.01
N ALA A 42 -20.18 1.55 10.94
CA ALA A 42 -19.89 0.31 11.67
C ALA A 42 -19.71 -0.90 10.72
N GLU A 43 -20.58 -0.99 9.71
CA GLU A 43 -20.54 -2.00 8.64
C GLU A 43 -19.27 -1.96 7.78
N ASN A 44 -18.59 -0.81 7.69
CA ASN A 44 -17.38 -0.62 6.89
C ASN A 44 -16.10 -0.86 7.68
N ARG A 45 -16.19 -1.12 8.99
CA ARG A 45 -15.01 -1.34 9.84
C ARG A 45 -14.14 -2.49 9.36
N ASN A 46 -14.75 -3.59 8.90
CA ASN A 46 -14.04 -4.76 8.38
C ASN A 46 -13.54 -4.60 6.93
N ARG A 47 -13.87 -3.49 6.25
CA ARG A 47 -13.37 -3.14 4.91
C ARG A 47 -12.14 -2.21 4.97
N ASN A 48 -11.72 -1.80 6.16
CA ASN A 48 -10.58 -0.93 6.40
C ASN A 48 -9.41 -1.70 7.03
N ARG A 49 -8.25 -1.68 6.38
CA ARG A 49 -7.04 -2.32 6.92
C ARG A 49 -6.49 -1.57 8.12
N TYR A 50 -6.56 -0.24 8.09
CA TYR A 50 -6.05 0.65 9.13
C TYR A 50 -7.16 1.60 9.58
N ARG A 51 -7.28 1.81 10.89
CA ARG A 51 -8.33 2.66 11.47
C ARG A 51 -8.14 4.14 11.16
N ASP A 52 -6.89 4.55 10.99
CA ASP A 52 -6.40 5.91 10.80
C ASP A 52 -6.18 6.28 9.33
N VAL A 53 -6.47 5.37 8.39
CA VAL A 53 -6.35 5.63 6.94
C VAL A 53 -7.69 5.37 6.27
N SER A 54 -8.35 6.44 5.81
CA SER A 54 -9.68 6.38 5.21
C SER A 54 -9.75 7.24 3.94
N PRO A 55 -10.51 6.85 2.92
CA PRO A 55 -10.77 7.72 1.78
C PRO A 55 -11.70 8.87 2.20
N TYR A 56 -11.53 10.06 1.62
CA TYR A 56 -12.50 11.14 1.80
C TYR A 56 -13.79 10.85 1.04
N ASP A 57 -14.92 11.30 1.57
CA ASP A 57 -16.24 11.00 1.03
C ASP A 57 -16.42 11.53 -0.40
N HIS A 58 -15.84 12.70 -0.72
CA HIS A 58 -15.97 13.35 -2.02
C HIS A 58 -15.10 12.72 -3.13
N SER A 59 -14.09 11.93 -2.75
CA SER A 59 -13.13 11.34 -3.69
C SER A 59 -13.09 9.81 -3.62
N ARG A 60 -13.85 9.18 -2.73
CA ARG A 60 -13.88 7.72 -2.61
C ARG A 60 -14.38 7.10 -3.91
N VAL A 61 -13.85 5.93 -4.25
CA VAL A 61 -14.44 5.12 -5.32
C VAL A 61 -15.72 4.48 -4.78
N ILE A 62 -16.79 4.55 -5.58
CA ILE A 62 -18.12 4.04 -5.25
C ILE A 62 -18.35 2.78 -6.08
N LEU A 63 -18.46 1.62 -5.42
CA LEU A 63 -18.78 0.37 -6.10
C LEU A 63 -20.25 0.38 -6.54
N GLN A 64 -20.50 0.07 -7.81
CA GLN A 64 -21.85 -0.14 -8.32
C GLN A 64 -22.27 -1.60 -8.16
N ASN A 65 -23.58 -1.88 -8.18
CA ASN A 65 -24.12 -3.24 -8.13
C ASN A 65 -23.63 -4.08 -6.92
N SER A 66 -23.53 -3.43 -5.75
CA SER A 66 -23.21 -4.07 -4.47
C SER A 66 -24.12 -3.50 -3.39
N ASP A 67 -24.55 -4.33 -2.44
CA ASP A 67 -25.38 -3.89 -1.30
C ASP A 67 -24.68 -2.80 -0.47
N ASN A 68 -23.36 -2.81 -0.46
CA ASN A 68 -22.54 -1.80 0.20
C ASN A 68 -21.46 -1.30 -0.78
N ASP A 69 -21.61 -0.03 -1.16
CA ASP A 69 -20.80 0.67 -2.17
C ASP A 69 -19.36 0.98 -1.74
N TYR A 70 -19.00 0.66 -0.49
CA TYR A 70 -17.75 1.10 0.12
C TYR A 70 -16.56 0.23 -0.24
N ILE A 71 -15.49 0.88 -0.69
CA ILE A 71 -14.12 0.36 -0.75
C ILE A 71 -13.15 1.46 -0.28
N ASN A 72 -12.09 1.10 0.45
CA ASN A 72 -11.06 2.06 0.86
C ASN A 72 -10.14 2.40 -0.32
N ALA A 73 -10.65 3.20 -1.25
CA ALA A 73 -9.95 3.67 -2.44
C ALA A 73 -10.36 5.12 -2.73
N SER A 74 -9.42 5.92 -3.24
CA SER A 74 -9.64 7.32 -3.60
C SER A 74 -9.26 7.57 -5.05
N LEU A 75 -10.13 8.26 -5.79
CA LEU A 75 -9.83 8.80 -7.10
C LEU A 75 -9.03 10.10 -6.93
N VAL A 76 -7.75 10.08 -7.28
CA VAL A 76 -6.84 11.22 -7.19
C VAL A 76 -6.67 11.82 -8.58
N VAL A 77 -7.23 13.01 -8.78
CA VAL A 77 -7.21 13.71 -10.07
C VAL A 77 -6.17 14.82 -10.04
N ASN A 78 -5.30 14.84 -11.05
CA ASN A 78 -4.45 15.98 -11.33
C ASN A 78 -4.83 16.55 -12.71
N GLU A 79 -5.55 17.67 -12.68
CA GLU A 79 -6.09 18.32 -13.87
C GLU A 79 -5.00 18.82 -14.81
N GLU A 80 -3.94 19.41 -14.25
CA GLU A 80 -2.82 19.94 -15.02
C GLU A 80 -2.04 18.83 -15.75
N ALA A 81 -1.74 17.74 -15.04
CA ALA A 81 -1.13 16.56 -15.63
C ALA A 81 -2.12 15.81 -16.55
N GLN A 82 -3.42 16.12 -16.50
CA GLN A 82 -4.52 15.33 -17.08
C GLN A 82 -4.34 13.84 -16.78
N ARG A 83 -4.02 13.54 -15.51
CA ARG A 83 -3.74 12.20 -15.03
C ARG A 83 -4.58 11.91 -13.81
N THR A 84 -5.19 10.75 -13.81
CA THR A 84 -6.03 10.27 -12.72
C THR A 84 -5.53 8.92 -12.25
N TYR A 85 -5.47 8.74 -10.93
CA TYR A 85 -5.09 7.49 -10.28
C TYR A 85 -6.19 7.04 -9.34
N ILE A 86 -6.26 5.74 -9.07
CA ILE A 86 -6.98 5.21 -7.92
C ILE A 86 -5.93 4.76 -6.90
N LEU A 87 -5.89 5.43 -5.75
CA LEU A 87 -5.03 5.05 -4.63
C LEU A 87 -5.84 4.26 -3.61
N THR A 88 -5.42 3.02 -3.33
CA THR A 88 -6.19 2.09 -2.48
C THR A 88 -5.29 1.35 -1.50
N GLN A 89 -5.87 0.81 -0.43
CA GLN A 89 -5.16 -0.08 0.48
C GLN A 89 -4.83 -1.42 -0.18
N GLY A 90 -3.87 -2.15 0.36
CA GLY A 90 -3.65 -3.56 0.02
C GLY A 90 -4.90 -4.36 0.42
N PRO A 91 -5.55 -5.09 -0.51
CA PRO A 91 -6.78 -5.81 -0.24
C PRO A 91 -6.71 -6.67 1.02
N LEU A 92 -7.81 -6.71 1.77
CA LEU A 92 -8.04 -7.67 2.85
C LEU A 92 -8.63 -8.96 2.23
N PRO A 93 -8.56 -10.11 2.93
CA PRO A 93 -9.17 -11.35 2.44
C PRO A 93 -10.64 -11.18 2.00
N ASN A 94 -11.44 -10.45 2.78
CA ASN A 94 -12.85 -10.16 2.50
C ASN A 94 -13.08 -8.99 1.52
N THR A 95 -12.03 -8.34 1.01
CA THR A 95 -12.15 -7.24 0.04
C THR A 95 -11.44 -7.50 -1.27
N CYS A 96 -10.92 -8.70 -1.52
CA CYS A 96 -10.35 -9.07 -2.81
C CYS A 96 -11.41 -9.05 -3.93
N CYS A 97 -12.62 -9.54 -3.66
CA CYS A 97 -13.74 -9.49 -4.61
C CYS A 97 -14.11 -8.03 -4.98
N HIS A 98 -14.28 -7.18 -3.97
CA HIS A 98 -14.53 -5.74 -4.12
C HIS A 98 -13.42 -5.02 -4.90
N PHE A 99 -12.16 -5.41 -4.69
CA PHE A 99 -11.02 -4.87 -5.42
C PHE A 99 -11.15 -5.18 -6.93
N TRP A 100 -11.42 -6.43 -7.31
CA TRP A 100 -11.59 -6.80 -8.72
C TRP A 100 -12.85 -6.21 -9.36
N LEU A 101 -13.94 -6.08 -8.60
CA LEU A 101 -15.11 -5.32 -9.03
C LEU A 101 -14.75 -3.87 -9.37
N MET A 102 -13.95 -3.21 -8.52
CA MET A 102 -13.43 -1.87 -8.78
C MET A 102 -12.59 -1.83 -10.06
N ILE A 103 -11.63 -2.76 -10.24
CA ILE A 103 -10.80 -2.84 -11.45
C ILE A 103 -11.67 -2.92 -12.71
N TRP A 104 -12.72 -3.75 -12.67
CA TRP A 104 -13.65 -3.91 -13.78
C TRP A 104 -14.45 -2.63 -14.09
N GLN A 105 -15.11 -2.08 -13.06
CA GLN A 105 -15.99 -0.91 -13.20
C GLN A 105 -15.23 0.33 -13.66
N GLN A 106 -14.01 0.51 -13.13
CA GLN A 106 -13.16 1.64 -13.44
C GLN A 106 -12.38 1.45 -14.74
N LYS A 107 -12.59 0.35 -15.48
CA LYS A 107 -11.88 0.06 -16.75
C LYS A 107 -10.36 0.18 -16.62
N THR A 108 -9.83 -0.20 -15.46
CA THR A 108 -8.41 -0.09 -15.13
C THR A 108 -7.60 -1.05 -16.02
N LYS A 109 -6.49 -0.56 -16.59
CA LYS A 109 -5.56 -1.39 -17.38
C LYS A 109 -4.34 -1.85 -16.58
N ALA A 110 -3.88 -1.04 -15.63
CA ALA A 110 -2.70 -1.31 -14.81
C ALA A 110 -3.01 -1.30 -13.31
N ILE A 111 -2.45 -2.29 -12.62
CA ILE A 111 -2.34 -2.34 -11.16
C ILE A 111 -0.87 -2.22 -10.80
N VAL A 112 -0.52 -1.22 -9.99
CA VAL A 112 0.84 -1.01 -9.48
C VAL A 112 0.87 -1.35 -7.98
N MET A 113 1.50 -2.47 -7.65
CA MET A 113 1.66 -2.99 -6.29
C MET A 113 3.07 -2.66 -5.79
N LEU A 114 3.15 -1.89 -4.70
CA LEU A 114 4.42 -1.36 -4.17
C LEU A 114 4.83 -1.99 -2.82
N ASN A 115 4.25 -3.14 -2.46
CA ASN A 115 4.56 -3.86 -1.23
C ASN A 115 4.65 -5.37 -1.45
N ARG A 116 5.28 -6.08 -0.52
CA ARG A 116 5.16 -7.54 -0.42
C ARG A 116 3.94 -7.93 0.42
N ILE A 117 3.42 -9.14 0.21
CA ILE A 117 2.30 -9.68 1.00
C ILE A 117 2.64 -9.69 2.48
N VAL A 118 3.87 -10.10 2.82
CA VAL A 118 4.42 -10.09 4.17
C VAL A 118 5.63 -9.17 4.22
N GLU A 119 5.67 -8.27 5.20
CA GLU A 119 6.81 -7.40 5.47
C GLU A 119 7.03 -7.33 6.98
N LYS A 120 8.27 -7.55 7.45
CA LYS A 120 8.61 -7.60 8.88
C LYS A 120 7.64 -8.52 9.65
N ASP A 121 7.46 -9.74 9.12
CA ASP A 121 6.59 -10.80 9.66
C ASP A 121 5.10 -10.44 9.80
N SER A 122 4.65 -9.36 9.17
CA SER A 122 3.26 -8.91 9.21
C SER A 122 2.60 -8.97 7.84
N VAL A 123 1.37 -9.47 7.76
CA VAL A 123 0.59 -9.48 6.51
C VAL A 123 0.13 -8.08 6.16
N LYS A 124 0.67 -7.53 5.07
CA LYS A 124 0.43 -6.17 4.57
C LYS A 124 -0.60 -6.10 3.46
N CYS A 125 -0.85 -7.21 2.78
CA CYS A 125 -1.79 -7.36 1.67
C CYS A 125 -2.23 -8.83 1.57
N ALA A 126 -3.47 -9.11 1.18
CA ALA A 126 -3.87 -10.47 0.83
C ALA A 126 -3.24 -10.90 -0.51
N GLN A 127 -3.12 -12.22 -0.73
CA GLN A 127 -2.88 -12.80 -2.05
C GLN A 127 -4.17 -12.63 -2.86
N TYR A 128 -4.25 -11.56 -3.67
CA TYR A 128 -5.47 -11.22 -4.42
C TYR A 128 -5.38 -11.57 -5.92
N TRP A 129 -4.27 -12.14 -6.36
CA TRP A 129 -4.05 -12.62 -7.72
C TRP A 129 -3.55 -14.08 -7.69
N PRO A 130 -3.81 -14.90 -8.73
CA PRO A 130 -3.29 -16.26 -8.79
C PRO A 130 -1.78 -16.30 -9.03
N THR A 131 -1.09 -17.23 -8.40
CA THR A 131 0.32 -17.58 -8.71
C THR A 131 0.40 -18.73 -9.72
N LYS A 132 1.62 -19.06 -10.20
CA LYS A 132 1.82 -20.17 -11.17
C LYS A 132 1.38 -21.54 -10.64
N GLN A 133 1.40 -21.73 -9.32
CA GLN A 133 0.99 -22.99 -8.68
C GLN A 133 -0.49 -23.02 -8.30
N GLU A 134 -1.21 -21.90 -8.46
CA GLU A 134 -2.60 -21.77 -8.03
C GLU A 134 -3.55 -21.86 -9.21
N GLU A 135 -4.71 -22.46 -8.95
CA GLU A 135 -5.85 -22.40 -9.85
C GLU A 135 -6.34 -20.95 -10.02
N PRO A 136 -7.11 -20.66 -11.09
CA PRO A 136 -7.82 -19.40 -11.24
C PRO A 136 -8.55 -18.97 -9.96
N MET A 137 -8.37 -17.71 -9.56
CA MET A 137 -9.08 -17.17 -8.41
C MET A 137 -10.49 -16.78 -8.82
N ILE A 138 -11.50 -17.39 -8.18
CA ILE A 138 -12.91 -17.14 -8.43
C ILE A 138 -13.51 -16.34 -7.27
N PHE A 139 -13.98 -15.13 -7.55
CA PHE A 139 -14.67 -14.23 -6.63
C PHE A 139 -16.16 -14.26 -6.94
N ARG A 140 -16.87 -15.24 -6.37
CA ARG A 140 -18.29 -15.50 -6.68
C ARG A 140 -19.20 -14.36 -6.23
N GLU A 141 -18.84 -13.71 -5.13
CA GLU A 141 -19.58 -12.59 -4.53
C GLU A 141 -19.73 -11.41 -5.49
N THR A 142 -18.77 -11.24 -6.41
CA THR A 142 -18.77 -10.16 -7.40
C THR A 142 -18.77 -10.69 -8.84
N GLY A 143 -18.88 -12.01 -9.04
CA GLY A 143 -18.96 -12.62 -10.37
C GLY A 143 -17.70 -12.54 -11.22
N PHE A 144 -16.50 -12.54 -10.63
CA PHE A 144 -15.24 -12.43 -11.39
C PHE A 144 -14.32 -13.63 -11.25
N CYS A 145 -13.60 -13.93 -12.32
CA CYS A 145 -12.52 -14.92 -12.35
C CYS A 145 -11.22 -14.24 -12.79
N VAL A 146 -10.11 -14.53 -12.10
CA VAL A 146 -8.78 -13.99 -12.41
C VAL A 146 -7.84 -15.13 -12.72
N ARG A 147 -7.17 -15.04 -13.87
CA ARG A 147 -6.21 -16.04 -14.36
C ARG A 147 -4.86 -15.40 -14.63
N LEU A 148 -3.77 -16.07 -14.23
CA LEU A 148 -2.43 -15.68 -14.64
C LEU A 148 -2.18 -16.15 -16.08
N LYS A 149 -1.74 -15.25 -16.96
CA LYS A 149 -1.36 -15.56 -18.35
C LYS A 149 0.14 -15.69 -18.52
N SER A 150 0.88 -14.72 -18.00
CA SER A 150 2.33 -14.69 -18.05
C SER A 150 2.89 -13.90 -16.88
N GLU A 151 4.15 -14.16 -16.56
CA GLU A 151 4.90 -13.50 -15.50
C GLU A 151 6.35 -13.33 -15.96
N ASP A 152 6.84 -12.09 -15.98
CA ASP A 152 8.23 -11.70 -16.20
C ASP A 152 8.82 -11.20 -14.87
N VAL A 153 9.75 -11.99 -14.31
CA VAL A 153 10.36 -11.73 -13.00
C VAL A 153 11.72 -11.10 -13.22
N LYS A 154 11.92 -9.90 -12.67
CA LYS A 154 13.18 -9.16 -12.61
C LYS A 154 13.72 -9.12 -11.18
N SER A 155 14.91 -8.61 -10.99
CA SER A 155 15.58 -8.60 -9.68
C SER A 155 14.80 -7.84 -8.59
N TYR A 156 14.13 -6.73 -8.94
CA TYR A 156 13.41 -5.86 -7.98
C TYR A 156 11.94 -5.60 -8.31
N TYR A 157 11.44 -6.16 -9.42
CA TYR A 157 10.04 -6.07 -9.77
C TYR A 157 9.58 -7.29 -10.57
N THR A 158 8.27 -7.44 -10.73
CA THR A 158 7.66 -8.48 -11.55
C THR A 158 6.52 -7.88 -12.33
N VAL A 159 6.39 -8.24 -13.61
CA VAL A 159 5.25 -7.86 -14.45
C VAL A 159 4.44 -9.09 -14.77
N ARG A 160 3.14 -9.05 -14.48
CA ARG A 160 2.22 -10.14 -14.81
C ARG A 160 1.17 -9.65 -15.80
N GLN A 161 0.77 -10.53 -16.70
CA GLN A 161 -0.47 -10.37 -17.45
C GLN A 161 -1.54 -11.23 -16.78
N LEU A 162 -2.59 -10.57 -16.31
CA LEU A 162 -3.74 -11.21 -15.69
C LEU A 162 -4.93 -11.09 -16.65
N GLN A 163 -5.71 -12.16 -16.79
CA GLN A 163 -7.01 -12.09 -17.44
C GLN A 163 -8.08 -11.97 -16.36
N LEU A 164 -8.83 -10.87 -16.38
CA LEU A 164 -10.02 -10.65 -15.56
C LEU A 164 -11.25 -10.95 -16.41
N GLU A 165 -12.06 -11.91 -16.00
CA GLU A 165 -13.24 -12.41 -16.71
C GLU A 165 -14.49 -12.17 -15.87
N CYS A 166 -15.49 -11.53 -16.46
CA CYS A 166 -16.85 -11.44 -15.90
C CYS A 166 -17.58 -12.75 -16.17
N ILE A 167 -17.85 -13.53 -15.11
CA ILE A 167 -18.36 -14.91 -15.22
C ILE A 167 -19.76 -14.93 -15.87
N GLU A 168 -20.59 -13.94 -15.57
CA GLU A 168 -21.96 -13.86 -16.10
C GLU A 168 -21.99 -13.60 -17.61
N THR A 169 -21.11 -12.73 -18.11
CA THR A 169 -21.13 -12.29 -19.51
C THR A 169 -20.10 -13.01 -20.39
N GLY A 170 -19.08 -13.63 -19.79
CA GLY A 170 -17.92 -14.16 -20.48
C GLY A 170 -16.96 -13.09 -21.04
N GLU A 171 -17.26 -11.79 -20.87
CA GLU A 171 -16.35 -10.71 -21.27
C GLU A 171 -15.06 -10.80 -20.45
N SER A 172 -13.90 -10.67 -21.13
CA SER A 172 -12.61 -10.69 -20.45
C SER A 172 -11.68 -9.56 -20.89
N ARG A 173 -10.85 -9.11 -19.95
CA ARG A 173 -9.89 -8.02 -20.12
C ARG A 173 -8.52 -8.44 -19.62
N VAL A 174 -7.48 -8.01 -20.34
CA VAL A 174 -6.09 -8.19 -19.89
C VAL A 174 -5.69 -7.01 -19.01
N ILE A 175 -5.29 -7.31 -17.78
CA ILE A 175 -4.80 -6.37 -16.77
C ILE A 175 -3.30 -6.60 -16.59
N LEU A 176 -2.53 -5.52 -16.66
CA LEU A 176 -1.10 -5.57 -16.34
C LEU A 176 -0.90 -5.33 -14.85
N HIS A 177 -0.21 -6.25 -14.18
CA HIS A 177 0.13 -6.15 -12.77
C HIS A 177 1.63 -5.91 -12.63
N PHE A 178 1.99 -4.71 -12.17
CA PHE A 178 3.35 -4.28 -11.94
C PHE A 178 3.64 -4.35 -10.44
N HIS A 179 4.52 -5.24 -10.04
CA HIS A 179 4.81 -5.51 -8.63
C HIS A 179 6.25 -5.14 -8.30
N TYR A 180 6.46 -4.02 -7.60
CA TYR A 180 7.77 -3.65 -7.06
C TYR A 180 8.03 -4.43 -5.77
N THR A 181 9.05 -5.28 -5.74
CA THR A 181 9.23 -6.31 -4.69
C THR A 181 10.25 -5.93 -3.61
N THR A 182 11.15 -4.98 -3.88
CA THR A 182 12.25 -4.62 -2.95
C THR A 182 12.06 -3.28 -2.23
N TRP A 183 10.89 -2.66 -2.31
CA TRP A 183 10.64 -1.39 -1.60
C TRP A 183 10.35 -1.66 -0.11
N PRO A 184 11.23 -1.25 0.83
CA PRO A 184 11.00 -1.47 2.26
C PRO A 184 9.85 -0.64 2.82
N ASP A 185 9.10 -1.19 3.77
CA ASP A 185 8.02 -0.46 4.47
C ASP A 185 8.59 0.72 5.28
N PHE A 186 7.99 1.89 5.14
CA PHE A 186 8.46 3.20 5.66
C PHE A 186 9.83 3.68 5.17
N GLY A 187 10.51 2.90 4.32
CA GLY A 187 11.76 3.32 3.69
C GLY A 187 11.55 3.87 2.28
N VAL A 188 12.65 3.95 1.55
CA VAL A 188 12.73 4.39 0.17
C VAL A 188 13.43 3.33 -0.68
N PRO A 189 13.25 3.31 -2.01
CA PRO A 189 14.07 2.50 -2.90
C PRO A 189 15.56 2.83 -2.73
N GLU A 190 16.43 1.84 -2.95
CA GLU A 190 17.89 2.01 -2.79
C GLU A 190 18.47 3.12 -3.69
N SER A 191 17.87 3.35 -4.86
CA SER A 191 18.25 4.45 -5.74
C SER A 191 17.05 4.97 -6.53
N PRO A 192 17.09 6.25 -6.97
CA PRO A 192 16.13 6.77 -7.93
C PRO A 192 16.11 6.00 -9.26
N ALA A 193 17.24 5.40 -9.67
CA ALA A 193 17.37 4.71 -10.94
C ALA A 193 16.44 3.48 -11.06
N SER A 194 16.40 2.62 -10.03
CA SER A 194 15.49 1.45 -10.04
C SER A 194 14.02 1.85 -9.99
N PHE A 195 13.70 2.87 -9.19
CA PHE A 195 12.34 3.44 -9.15
C PHE A 195 11.92 4.03 -10.52
N LEU A 196 12.78 4.84 -11.14
CA LEU A 196 12.48 5.47 -12.42
C LEU A 196 12.39 4.42 -13.52
N ASN A 197 13.30 3.46 -13.59
CA ASN A 197 13.20 2.39 -14.57
C ASN A 197 11.86 1.64 -14.46
N PHE A 198 11.42 1.31 -13.23
CA PHE A 198 10.10 0.71 -13.01
C PHE A 198 8.94 1.63 -13.42
N LEU A 199 8.97 2.92 -13.03
CA LEU A 199 7.95 3.90 -13.44
C LEU A 199 7.84 3.99 -14.96
N PHE A 200 8.97 4.07 -15.66
CA PHE A 200 9.00 4.12 -17.12
C PHE A 200 8.50 2.81 -17.73
N LYS A 201 8.76 1.64 -17.14
CA LYS A 201 8.12 0.38 -17.59
C LYS A 201 6.59 0.42 -17.50
N VAL A 202 6.02 1.07 -16.48
CA VAL A 202 4.57 1.27 -16.37
C VAL A 202 4.06 2.27 -17.41
N ARG A 203 4.81 3.33 -17.71
CA ARG A 203 4.47 4.32 -18.75
C ARG A 203 4.51 3.72 -20.16
N GLU A 204 5.59 3.00 -20.48
CA GLU A 204 5.84 2.37 -21.79
C GLU A 204 4.79 1.31 -22.15
N SER A 205 4.12 0.71 -21.16
CA SER A 205 3.04 -0.25 -21.42
C SER A 205 1.77 0.40 -21.97
N GLY A 206 1.74 1.73 -22.10
CA GLY A 206 0.56 2.50 -22.51
C GLY A 206 -0.57 2.50 -21.48
N SER A 207 -0.41 1.82 -20.36
CA SER A 207 -1.52 1.54 -19.43
C SER A 207 -1.90 2.72 -18.54
N LEU A 208 -1.12 3.80 -18.58
CA LEU A 208 -1.45 5.07 -17.94
C LEU A 208 -2.17 6.04 -18.89
N SER A 209 -2.33 5.71 -20.18
CA SER A 209 -2.95 6.61 -21.17
C SER A 209 -4.40 6.95 -20.83
N SER A 210 -4.92 8.03 -21.43
CA SER A 210 -6.31 8.46 -21.28
C SER A 210 -7.32 7.56 -22.01
N GLU A 211 -6.87 6.58 -22.79
CA GLU A 211 -7.72 5.59 -23.47
C GLU A 211 -8.26 4.52 -22.51
N HIS A 212 -7.66 4.45 -21.32
CA HIS A 212 -8.04 3.51 -20.28
C HIS A 212 -8.56 4.27 -19.06
N GLY A 213 -9.24 3.54 -18.18
CA GLY A 213 -9.55 4.08 -16.88
C GLY A 213 -8.32 4.23 -15.98
N PRO A 214 -8.47 4.88 -14.82
CA PRO A 214 -7.35 5.19 -13.93
C PRO A 214 -6.56 3.95 -13.54
N ALA A 215 -5.22 4.08 -13.52
CA ALA A 215 -4.37 3.06 -12.97
C ALA A 215 -4.59 2.95 -11.45
N VAL A 216 -4.62 1.72 -10.95
CA VAL A 216 -4.80 1.44 -9.53
C VAL A 216 -3.44 1.25 -8.90
N ILE A 217 -3.08 2.09 -7.93
CA ILE A 217 -1.78 2.08 -7.27
C ILE A 217 -2.01 1.81 -5.79
N HIS A 218 -1.33 0.80 -5.25
CA HIS A 218 -1.46 0.46 -3.84
C HIS A 218 -0.13 0.03 -3.23
N CYS A 219 -0.08 0.14 -1.91
CA CYS A 219 0.89 -0.53 -1.07
C CYS A 219 0.11 -1.25 0.04
N SER A 220 0.52 -1.17 1.30
CA SER A 220 -0.32 -1.66 2.40
C SER A 220 -1.47 -0.70 2.73
N ALA A 221 -1.17 0.56 3.04
CA ALA A 221 -2.18 1.58 3.38
C ALA A 221 -2.64 2.41 2.16
N GLY A 222 -1.89 2.38 1.06
CA GLY A 222 -2.19 3.17 -0.14
C GLY A 222 -1.89 4.65 -0.01
N ILE A 223 -0.94 5.07 0.84
CA ILE A 223 -0.63 6.48 1.08
C ILE A 223 0.88 6.83 1.02
N GLY A 224 1.76 6.04 1.64
CA GLY A 224 3.21 6.31 1.64
C GLY A 224 3.84 6.09 0.26
N ARG A 225 4.19 4.83 -0.03
CA ARG A 225 4.80 4.40 -1.31
C ARG A 225 3.95 4.78 -2.53
N SER A 226 2.64 4.58 -2.44
CA SER A 226 1.68 4.99 -3.48
C SER A 226 1.70 6.50 -3.72
N GLY A 227 1.76 7.31 -2.65
CA GLY A 227 1.90 8.76 -2.77
C GLY A 227 3.22 9.16 -3.44
N THR A 228 4.34 8.53 -3.07
CA THR A 228 5.64 8.75 -3.72
C THR A 228 5.58 8.43 -5.21
N PHE A 229 5.03 7.26 -5.59
CA PHE A 229 4.93 6.86 -7.00
C PHE A 229 4.11 7.87 -7.82
N SER A 230 2.90 8.18 -7.36
CA SER A 230 1.99 9.08 -8.07
C SER A 230 2.50 10.52 -8.11
N LEU A 231 3.15 10.99 -7.04
CA LEU A 231 3.73 12.34 -7.01
C LEU A 231 4.84 12.49 -8.05
N VAL A 232 5.78 11.54 -8.08
CA VAL A 232 6.90 11.61 -9.04
C VAL A 232 6.37 11.53 -10.47
N ASP A 233 5.46 10.59 -10.77
CA ASP A 233 4.83 10.49 -12.09
C ASP A 233 4.14 11.81 -12.50
N THR A 234 3.35 12.39 -11.59
CA THR A 234 2.65 13.65 -11.82
C THR A 234 3.62 14.79 -12.10
N CYS A 235 4.65 14.97 -11.27
CA CYS A 235 5.65 16.02 -11.45
C CYS A 235 6.31 15.91 -12.83
N LEU A 236 6.74 14.71 -13.22
CA LEU A 236 7.36 14.46 -14.53
C LEU A 236 6.41 14.79 -15.70
N ILE A 237 5.12 14.44 -15.61
CA ILE A 237 4.12 14.81 -16.64
C ILE A 237 3.92 16.32 -16.72
N VAL A 238 3.83 17.01 -15.58
CA VAL A 238 3.69 18.47 -15.55
C VAL A 238 4.91 19.13 -16.19
N MET A 239 6.11 18.60 -15.95
CA MET A 239 7.34 19.07 -16.60
C MET A 239 7.32 18.84 -18.12
N GLU A 240 6.85 17.68 -18.59
CA GLU A 240 6.71 17.37 -20.03
C GLU A 240 5.69 18.28 -20.74
N LYS A 241 4.60 18.67 -20.05
CA LYS A 241 3.51 19.45 -20.64
C LYS A 241 3.73 20.96 -20.65
N ARG A 242 4.49 21.50 -19.68
CA ARG A 242 4.73 22.93 -19.59
C ARG A 242 5.77 23.37 -20.62
N ASN A 243 5.46 24.41 -21.38
CA ASN A 243 6.44 25.12 -22.22
C ASN A 243 7.51 25.84 -21.38
N ASP A 244 7.21 26.11 -20.10
CA ASP A 244 8.16 26.60 -19.11
C ASP A 244 8.27 25.62 -17.93
N PRO A 245 9.20 24.67 -17.98
CA PRO A 245 9.26 23.65 -16.94
C PRO A 245 9.91 24.18 -15.62
N LEU A 246 10.39 25.44 -15.56
CA LEU A 246 11.00 26.10 -14.38
C LEU A 246 10.11 26.23 -13.15
N HIS A 247 8.83 25.92 -13.27
CA HIS A 247 7.82 26.23 -12.25
C HIS A 247 7.13 25.00 -11.63
N VAL A 248 7.72 23.80 -11.70
CA VAL A 248 7.14 22.63 -11.02
C VAL A 248 7.42 22.68 -9.52
N ASP A 249 6.36 22.95 -8.76
CA ASP A 249 6.37 22.98 -7.30
C ASP A 249 5.88 21.62 -6.76
N ILE A 250 6.85 20.77 -6.38
CA ILE A 250 6.60 19.42 -5.87
C ILE A 250 5.72 19.47 -4.61
N LYS A 251 5.96 20.45 -3.73
CA LYS A 251 5.18 20.66 -2.51
C LYS A 251 3.72 20.96 -2.84
N GLN A 252 3.47 21.89 -3.76
CA GLN A 252 2.12 22.29 -4.12
C GLN A 252 1.35 21.16 -4.84
N ILE A 253 2.02 20.38 -5.68
CA ILE A 253 1.44 19.18 -6.30
C ILE A 253 1.04 18.17 -5.24
N LEU A 254 1.91 17.88 -4.27
CA LEU A 254 1.60 16.96 -3.16
C LEU A 254 0.42 17.46 -2.32
N LEU A 255 0.37 18.75 -1.98
CA LEU A 255 -0.76 19.35 -1.26
C LEU A 255 -2.07 19.19 -2.04
N ASN A 256 -2.04 19.41 -3.36
CA ASN A 256 -3.21 19.21 -4.22
C ASN A 256 -3.65 17.73 -4.26
N MET A 257 -2.72 16.79 -4.38
CA MET A 257 -3.04 15.35 -4.33
C MET A 257 -3.61 14.94 -2.97
N ARG A 258 -3.10 15.52 -1.88
CA ARG A 258 -3.61 15.30 -0.52
C ARG A 258 -5.04 15.80 -0.29
N LYS A 259 -5.58 16.63 -1.19
CA LYS A 259 -7.01 16.95 -1.18
C LYS A 259 -7.90 15.76 -1.51
N TYR A 260 -7.38 14.77 -2.25
CA TYR A 260 -8.15 13.59 -2.66
C TYR A 260 -7.92 12.39 -1.74
N ARG A 261 -6.75 12.25 -1.12
CA ARG A 261 -6.46 11.17 -0.17
C ARG A 261 -5.53 11.66 0.91
N MET A 262 -5.88 11.41 2.17
CA MET A 262 -5.07 11.79 3.31
C MET A 262 -3.67 11.17 3.29
N GLY A 263 -2.71 11.87 3.91
CA GLY A 263 -1.44 11.28 4.32
C GLY A 263 -0.52 10.79 3.20
N LEU A 264 -0.71 11.22 1.94
CA LEU A 264 0.20 10.84 0.86
C LEU A 264 1.63 11.24 1.20
N ILE A 265 2.59 10.33 1.07
CA ILE A 265 3.96 10.45 1.62
C ILE A 265 3.96 10.48 3.17
N GLN A 266 4.58 9.46 3.77
CA GLN A 266 4.47 9.15 5.19
C GLN A 266 5.73 9.50 5.99
N THR A 267 6.86 9.78 5.33
CA THR A 267 8.13 10.11 6.00
C THR A 267 8.85 11.26 5.29
N PRO A 268 9.72 12.00 6.00
CA PRO A 268 10.63 12.97 5.37
C PRO A 268 11.50 12.33 4.30
N ASP A 269 11.98 11.11 4.53
CA ASP A 269 12.82 10.38 3.56
C ASP A 269 12.06 10.09 2.26
N GLN A 270 10.77 9.76 2.33
CA GLN A 270 9.95 9.57 1.14
C GLN A 270 9.75 10.90 0.38
N LEU A 271 9.63 12.02 1.09
CA LEU A 271 9.57 13.35 0.46
C LEU A 271 10.89 13.67 -0.22
N ARG A 272 12.01 13.54 0.50
CA ARG A 272 13.36 13.72 -0.03
C ARG A 272 13.59 12.85 -1.27
N PHE A 273 13.22 11.58 -1.21
CA PHE A 273 13.34 10.65 -2.33
C PHE A 273 12.48 11.08 -3.52
N SER A 274 11.27 11.60 -3.31
CA SER A 274 10.46 12.16 -4.39
C SER A 274 11.19 13.30 -5.11
N TYR A 275 11.86 14.21 -4.40
CA TYR A 275 12.66 15.25 -5.03
C TYR A 275 13.82 14.67 -5.82
N MET A 276 14.58 13.72 -5.24
CA MET A 276 15.69 13.07 -5.95
C MET A 276 15.22 12.38 -7.24
N ALA A 277 14.09 11.67 -7.19
CA ALA A 277 13.54 10.98 -8.35
C ALA A 277 13.01 11.95 -9.42
N VAL A 278 12.39 13.07 -9.03
CA VAL A 278 11.97 14.11 -9.98
C VAL A 278 13.19 14.76 -10.63
N LEU A 279 14.22 15.12 -9.85
CA LEU A 279 15.46 15.71 -10.38
C LEU A 279 16.19 14.79 -11.34
N GLU A 280 16.26 13.49 -11.03
CA GLU A 280 16.88 12.50 -11.90
C GLU A 280 16.03 12.25 -13.16
N GLY A 281 14.71 12.10 -13.01
CA GLY A 281 13.78 11.92 -14.14
C GLY A 281 13.72 13.13 -15.08
N ALA A 282 13.91 14.34 -14.55
CA ALA A 282 13.97 15.57 -15.33
C ALA A 282 15.10 15.55 -16.37
N LYS A 283 16.23 14.89 -16.07
CA LYS A 283 17.36 14.77 -17.02
C LYS A 283 16.94 14.03 -18.29
N TYR A 284 16.13 12.99 -18.16
CA TYR A 284 15.57 12.24 -19.30
C TYR A 284 14.61 13.11 -20.12
N ILE A 285 13.68 13.84 -19.46
CA ILE A 285 12.70 14.70 -20.14
C ILE A 285 13.40 15.80 -20.97
N MET A 286 14.53 16.32 -20.50
CA MET A 286 15.31 17.34 -21.22
C MET A 286 16.11 16.81 -22.42
N GLY A 287 15.85 15.58 -22.87
CA GLY A 287 16.38 15.04 -24.12
C GLY A 287 17.57 14.10 -23.96
N ASP A 288 17.98 13.74 -22.74
CA ASP A 288 18.97 12.69 -22.52
C ASP A 288 18.30 11.31 -22.60
N SER A 289 18.04 10.86 -23.83
CA SER A 289 17.47 9.55 -24.12
C SER A 289 18.35 8.38 -23.64
N THR A 290 19.64 8.62 -23.34
CA THR A 290 20.55 7.60 -22.80
C THR A 290 20.27 7.26 -21.34
N MET A 291 19.55 8.13 -20.61
CA MET A 291 19.22 7.93 -19.20
C MET A 291 18.43 6.65 -18.95
N GLN A 292 17.54 6.27 -19.88
CA GLN A 292 16.74 5.06 -19.72
C GLN A 292 17.61 3.79 -19.78
N TYR A 293 18.55 3.74 -20.73
CA TYR A 293 19.54 2.65 -20.80
C TYR A 293 20.39 2.61 -19.54
N ARG A 294 20.84 3.78 -19.07
CA ARG A 294 21.63 3.93 -17.85
C ARG A 294 20.89 3.49 -16.59
N TRP A 295 19.61 3.82 -16.44
CA TRP A 295 18.81 3.35 -15.31
C TRP A 295 18.58 1.85 -15.36
N LYS A 296 18.36 1.27 -16.54
CA LYS A 296 18.31 -0.18 -16.69
C LYS A 296 19.60 -0.84 -16.19
N GLU A 297 20.76 -0.36 -16.65
CA GLU A 297 22.06 -0.87 -16.20
C GLU A 297 22.28 -0.70 -14.69
N LEU A 298 22.03 0.50 -14.15
CA LEU A 298 22.22 0.81 -12.73
C LEU A 298 21.26 0.04 -11.83
N SER A 299 20.05 -0.22 -12.31
CA SER A 299 19.03 -0.97 -11.56
C SER A 299 19.31 -2.46 -11.50
N LYS A 300 20.20 -2.98 -12.37
CA LYS A 300 20.57 -4.40 -12.42
C LYS A 300 19.34 -5.31 -12.53
N GLU A 301 18.35 -4.92 -13.35
CA GLU A 301 17.05 -5.62 -13.46
C GLU A 301 17.19 -7.08 -13.89
N ASP A 302 18.18 -7.39 -14.71
CA ASP A 302 18.42 -8.72 -15.30
C ASP A 302 19.25 -9.64 -14.38
N GLN A 303 19.64 -9.19 -13.19
CA GLN A 303 20.27 -10.06 -12.20
C GLN A 303 19.24 -11.01 -11.56
N ALA A 304 19.72 -12.14 -11.03
CA ALA A 304 18.87 -13.05 -10.29
C ALA A 304 18.26 -12.33 -9.06
N PRO A 305 16.97 -12.55 -8.74
CA PRO A 305 16.38 -12.03 -7.51
C PRO A 305 17.19 -12.46 -6.30
N SER A 306 17.41 -11.56 -5.34
CA SER A 306 18.10 -11.92 -4.10
C SER A 306 17.29 -12.99 -3.33
N SER A 307 17.99 -13.94 -2.72
CA SER A 307 17.39 -15.09 -2.01
C SER A 307 16.52 -14.69 -0.80
N GLU A 308 16.64 -13.45 -0.32
CA GLU A 308 15.76 -12.86 0.72
C GLU A 308 14.42 -12.34 0.17
N CYS A 309 14.22 -12.33 -1.15
CA CYS A 309 13.04 -11.77 -1.84
C CYS A 309 12.09 -12.82 -2.45
N SER A 310 12.38 -14.12 -2.31
CA SER A 310 11.45 -15.17 -2.70
C SER A 310 10.16 -15.07 -1.87
N PRO A 311 8.96 -15.15 -2.47
CA PRO A 311 7.72 -15.24 -1.71
C PRO A 311 7.81 -16.44 -0.76
N PRO A 312 7.51 -16.30 0.54
CA PRO A 312 7.33 -17.47 1.39
C PRO A 312 6.18 -18.30 0.80
N HIS A 313 6.41 -19.59 0.58
CA HIS A 313 5.36 -20.52 0.20
C HIS A 313 4.24 -20.47 1.26
N PRO A 314 2.98 -20.17 0.89
CA PRO A 314 1.89 -20.27 1.84
C PRO A 314 1.65 -21.75 2.16
N THR A 315 1.89 -22.14 3.41
CA THR A 315 1.34 -23.37 3.98
C THR A 315 -0.19 -23.27 3.94
N LYS A 316 -0.83 -24.27 3.33
CA LYS A 316 -2.29 -24.36 3.12
C LYS A 316 -3.07 -23.92 4.38
N PRO A 317 -4.00 -22.96 4.28
CA PRO A 317 -5.05 -22.80 5.27
C PRO A 317 -6.06 -23.94 5.10
N THR A 318 -6.27 -24.73 6.14
CA THR A 318 -7.40 -25.65 6.24
C THR A 318 -8.70 -24.87 6.08
N ALA A 319 -9.57 -25.34 5.18
CA ALA A 319 -10.87 -24.76 4.92
C ALA A 319 -11.79 -24.92 6.13
N GLU A 320 -11.95 -23.88 6.94
CA GLU A 320 -13.09 -23.77 7.85
C GLU A 320 -14.26 -23.14 7.10
N LYS A 321 -15.33 -23.93 6.97
CA LYS A 321 -16.60 -23.54 6.37
C LYS A 321 -17.22 -22.44 7.23
N TYR A 322 -17.35 -21.24 6.68
CA TYR A 322 -18.22 -20.21 7.25
C TYR A 322 -19.67 -20.55 6.95
N ASN A 323 -20.37 -21.11 7.94
CA ASN A 323 -21.83 -21.12 7.96
C ASN A 323 -22.32 -19.77 8.48
N GLY A 324 -23.10 -19.06 7.68
CA GLY A 324 -23.85 -17.90 8.13
C GLY A 324 -24.95 -18.29 9.11
N ASN A 325 -25.36 -17.33 9.94
CA ASN A 325 -26.77 -17.13 10.25
C ASN A 325 -27.05 -15.73 10.84
N SER A 326 -28.04 -15.12 10.18
CA SER A 326 -29.11 -14.20 10.61
C SER A 326 -28.95 -13.23 11.79
N MET A 327 -29.28 -11.99 11.48
CA MET A 327 -29.69 -10.87 12.35
C MET A 327 -30.73 -11.25 13.41
N VAL A 328 -30.72 -10.57 14.57
CA VAL A 328 -31.90 -9.90 15.19
C VAL A 328 -31.42 -8.72 16.06
N LEU A 329 -32.03 -7.55 15.85
CA LEU A 329 -32.00 -6.34 16.68
C LEU A 329 -32.96 -6.51 17.88
N GLU A 330 -32.64 -5.95 19.05
CA GLU A 330 -33.42 -4.93 19.77
C GLU A 330 -33.13 -4.87 21.28
N GLU A 331 -33.41 -3.68 21.80
CA GLU A 331 -33.16 -3.14 23.13
C GLU A 331 -34.14 -3.63 24.21
N GLN A 332 -33.68 -3.50 25.46
CA GLN A 332 -34.41 -3.19 26.71
C GLN A 332 -35.41 -4.19 27.35
N GLU A 333 -35.04 -4.56 28.60
CA GLU A 333 -35.81 -4.88 29.85
C GLU A 333 -37.35 -4.76 29.82
N PRO A 334 -38.15 -5.54 30.62
CA PRO A 334 -37.87 -5.90 32.03
C PRO A 334 -38.41 -7.26 32.56
N GLY A 335 -38.04 -7.62 33.80
CA GLY A 335 -38.97 -8.20 34.79
C GLY A 335 -39.00 -9.72 35.00
N ASP A 336 -38.71 -10.12 36.25
CA ASP A 336 -38.84 -11.47 36.84
C ASP A 336 -40.24 -12.12 36.72
N VAL A 337 -40.26 -13.46 36.70
CA VAL A 337 -40.95 -14.40 37.63
C VAL A 337 -41.31 -15.74 36.94
N ASP A 338 -40.47 -16.73 37.21
CA ASP A 338 -40.73 -18.11 37.67
C ASP A 338 -41.73 -19.10 36.99
N LEU A 339 -41.12 -20.25 36.63
CA LEU A 339 -41.42 -21.64 37.03
C LEU A 339 -41.84 -22.68 35.97
N ILE A 340 -41.09 -23.79 36.02
CA ILE A 340 -41.32 -25.20 35.63
C ILE A 340 -40.28 -25.74 34.62
N SER A 341 -39.29 -26.44 35.16
CA SER A 341 -38.34 -27.39 34.52
C SER A 341 -38.94 -28.82 34.60
N PRO A 342 -38.46 -29.88 33.88
CA PRO A 342 -37.05 -30.35 33.81
C PRO A 342 -36.65 -30.93 32.41
N ILE A 343 -35.42 -31.25 31.98
CA ILE A 343 -34.34 -32.11 32.51
C ILE A 343 -33.03 -31.86 31.69
N GLN A 344 -31.94 -31.56 32.43
CA GLN A 344 -30.51 -31.93 32.30
C GLN A 344 -29.70 -31.77 30.99
N ASN A 345 -28.69 -30.89 31.02
CA ASN A 345 -27.28 -31.30 31.21
C ASN A 345 -26.41 -30.08 31.54
N ASP A 346 -25.88 -30.04 32.76
CA ASP A 346 -24.90 -29.07 33.22
C ASP A 346 -23.62 -29.84 33.63
N SER A 347 -22.47 -29.43 33.10
CA SER A 347 -21.16 -29.66 33.70
C SER A 347 -20.09 -28.81 33.01
N ASP A 348 -20.11 -27.49 33.23
CA ASP A 348 -18.98 -26.63 32.87
C ASP A 348 -17.92 -26.73 34.00
N THR A 349 -16.79 -27.39 33.71
CA THR A 349 -15.83 -27.82 34.73
C THR A 349 -14.94 -26.67 35.22
N ASN A 350 -14.62 -26.72 36.51
CA ASN A 350 -13.73 -25.80 37.23
C ASN A 350 -12.31 -25.68 36.59
N ASP A 351 -11.94 -26.65 35.75
CA ASP A 351 -10.69 -26.71 35.01
C ASP A 351 -10.56 -25.60 33.95
N ASP A 352 -11.66 -25.18 33.32
CA ASP A 352 -11.58 -24.24 32.19
C ASP A 352 -11.28 -22.80 32.65
N LYS A 353 -11.75 -22.44 33.85
CA LYS A 353 -11.38 -21.18 34.52
C LYS A 353 -9.94 -21.21 35.04
N ALA A 354 -9.48 -22.35 35.57
CA ALA A 354 -8.11 -22.51 36.04
C ALA A 354 -7.10 -22.45 34.88
N LEU A 355 -7.42 -23.06 33.74
CA LEU A 355 -6.60 -23.04 32.52
C LEU A 355 -6.45 -21.63 31.96
N ARG A 356 -7.55 -20.87 31.89
CA ARG A 356 -7.52 -19.46 31.45
C ARG A 356 -6.72 -18.57 32.39
N LYS A 357 -6.74 -18.84 33.69
CA LYS A 357 -5.93 -18.11 34.67
C LYS A 357 -4.43 -18.40 34.49
N ARG A 358 -4.04 -19.67 34.33
CA ARG A 358 -2.64 -20.06 34.07
C ARG A 358 -2.10 -19.47 32.77
N LEU A 359 -2.87 -19.54 31.67
CA LEU A 359 -2.47 -18.94 30.39
C LEU A 359 -2.26 -17.42 30.47
N ARG A 360 -2.98 -16.74 31.37
CA ARG A 360 -2.84 -15.30 31.59
C ARG A 360 -1.62 -14.96 32.45
N GLU A 361 -1.29 -15.81 33.42
CA GLU A 361 -0.09 -15.70 34.25
C GLU A 361 1.18 -16.01 33.45
N ASP A 362 1.16 -17.04 32.59
CA ASP A 362 2.27 -17.38 31.69
C ASP A 362 2.56 -16.26 30.69
N LYS A 363 1.52 -15.62 30.12
CA LYS A 363 1.68 -14.45 29.24
C LYS A 363 2.31 -13.26 29.99
N LYS A 364 1.95 -13.04 31.26
CA LYS A 364 2.56 -11.98 32.08
C LYS A 364 4.02 -12.30 32.41
N ALA A 365 4.35 -13.54 32.76
CA ALA A 365 5.71 -13.97 33.03
C ALA A 365 6.62 -13.85 31.80
N ASN A 366 6.14 -14.29 30.62
CA ASN A 366 6.88 -14.17 29.37
C ASN A 366 7.14 -12.71 28.97
N THR A 367 6.14 -11.84 29.18
CA THR A 367 6.29 -10.41 28.90
C THR A 367 7.31 -9.77 29.85
N ALA A 368 7.29 -10.12 31.14
CA ALA A 368 8.24 -9.63 32.13
C ALA A 368 9.67 -10.07 31.82
N GLN A 369 9.86 -11.32 31.38
CA GLN A 369 11.16 -11.86 31.00
C GLN A 369 11.73 -11.18 29.75
N MET A 370 10.88 -10.92 28.72
CA MET A 370 11.30 -10.15 27.54
C MET A 370 11.72 -8.72 27.90
N VAL A 371 11.00 -8.06 28.80
CA VAL A 371 11.36 -6.71 29.27
C VAL A 371 12.68 -6.71 30.03
N GLN A 372 12.95 -7.71 30.87
CA GLN A 372 14.24 -7.86 31.54
C GLN A 372 15.40 -8.10 30.55
N GLN A 373 15.19 -8.94 29.52
CA GLN A 373 16.19 -9.16 28.48
C GLN A 373 16.47 -7.91 27.64
N MET A 374 15.46 -7.07 27.38
CA MET A 374 15.68 -5.77 26.73
C MET A 374 16.48 -4.83 27.61
N LYS A 375 16.16 -4.74 28.90
CA LYS A 375 16.91 -3.90 29.86
C LYS A 375 18.38 -4.33 29.97
N HIS A 376 18.64 -5.64 29.97
CA HIS A 376 20.02 -6.17 29.98
C HIS A 376 20.78 -5.79 28.71
N ARG A 377 20.16 -5.95 27.52
CA ARG A 377 20.78 -5.56 26.24
C ARG A 377 21.07 -4.06 26.15
N LEU A 378 20.17 -3.23 26.65
CA LEU A 378 20.38 -1.78 26.71
C LEU A 378 21.56 -1.44 27.63
N SER A 379 21.60 -2.01 28.84
CA SER A 379 22.72 -1.83 29.78
C SER A 379 24.07 -2.30 29.22
N GLU A 380 24.12 -3.41 28.48
CA GLU A 380 25.34 -3.88 27.83
C GLU A 380 25.80 -2.98 26.70
N SER A 381 24.86 -2.44 25.90
CA SER A 381 25.17 -1.51 24.82
C SER A 381 25.71 -0.17 25.35
N GLU A 382 25.17 0.33 26.46
CA GLU A 382 25.68 1.51 27.16
C GLU A 382 27.08 1.25 27.76
N ARG A 383 27.31 0.07 28.34
CA ARG A 383 28.65 -0.32 28.83
C ARG A 383 29.68 -0.41 27.72
N LYS A 384 29.30 -0.89 26.52
CA LYS A 384 30.19 -0.93 25.35
C LYS A 384 30.49 0.47 24.79
N ARG A 385 29.54 1.41 24.86
CA ARG A 385 29.76 2.82 24.47
C ARG A 385 30.67 3.60 25.40
N LYS A 386 30.77 3.22 26.68
CA LYS A 386 31.60 3.91 27.70
C LYS A 386 33.04 3.39 27.82
N ARG A 387 33.47 2.39 27.02
CA ARG A 387 34.87 1.93 27.03
C ARG A 387 35.76 2.91 26.22
N PRO A 388 36.86 3.45 26.79
CA PRO A 388 37.79 4.28 26.04
C PRO A 388 38.44 3.47 24.91
N ARG A 389 38.57 4.06 23.72
CA ARG A 389 39.38 3.49 22.63
C ARG A 389 40.85 3.56 23.05
N VAL A 390 41.48 2.40 23.20
CA VAL A 390 42.94 2.30 23.26
C VAL A 390 43.46 2.71 21.89
N THR A 391 44.21 3.82 21.85
CA THR A 391 44.98 4.24 20.68
C THR A 391 46.30 3.47 20.71
N ASP A 392 46.50 2.58 19.74
CA ASP A 392 47.78 1.92 19.53
C ASP A 392 48.78 2.91 18.90
N ALA A 393 49.97 2.95 19.50
CA ALA A 393 51.15 3.69 19.06
C ALA A 393 52.04 2.82 18.18
#